data_AF-A0A238IYB9-F1
#
_entry.id   AF-A0A238IYB9-F1
#
_cell.length_a   1.000
_cell.length_b   1.000
_cell.length_c   1.000
_cell.angle_alpha   90.00
_cell.angle_beta   90.00
_cell.angle_gamma   90.00
#
_symmetry.space_group_name_H-M   'P 1'
#
loop_
_entity.id
_entity.type
_entity.pdbx_description
1 polymer ?
#
loop_
_entity_poly.entity_id
_entity_poly.type
_entity_poly.pdbx_seq_one_letter_code
_entity_poly.pdbx_strand_id
1 'polypeptide(L)' 'MSHTPHELAEEFPAHIAKMSELKQSDAHFATLFDSYHEVNRTIHRAETNVEPMETLAETELRKQRAHLKDQIWGYLSS' A
#
# COMPACT_ATOMS: atom_id res chain seq x y z
N MET A 1 -0.06 4.60 19.79
CA MET A 1 -0.60 4.76 18.43
C MET A 1 0.24 3.87 17.53
N SER A 2 -0.37 2.86 16.88
CA SER A 2 0.35 1.96 15.97
C SER A 2 0.57 2.69 14.66
N HIS A 3 1.74 3.29 14.49
CA HIS A 3 2.13 3.93 13.25
C HIS A 3 2.59 2.84 12.29
N THR A 4 1.74 2.41 11.36
CA THR A 4 2.18 1.52 10.27
C THR A 4 3.05 2.37 9.34
N PRO A 5 4.33 2.04 9.12
CA PRO A 5 5.17 2.77 8.18
C PRO A 5 4.71 2.51 6.73
N HIS A 6 5.12 3.36 5.79
CA HIS A 6 4.80 3.21 4.36
C HIS A 6 3.31 3.33 4.04
N GLU A 7 2.61 4.23 4.72
CA GLU A 7 1.24 4.56 4.33
C GLU A 7 1.26 5.34 3.00
N LEU A 8 0.23 5.16 2.16
CA LEU A 8 0.15 5.85 0.86
C LEU A 8 0.22 7.37 0.99
N ALA A 9 -0.29 7.93 2.10
CA ALA A 9 -0.20 9.36 2.39
C ALA A 9 1.25 9.83 2.66
N GLU A 10 2.13 8.96 3.13
CA GLU A 10 3.55 9.25 3.35
C GLU A 10 4.35 9.10 2.06
N GLU A 11 4.01 8.09 1.24
CA GLU A 11 4.67 7.84 -0.05
C GLU A 11 4.26 8.89 -1.10
N PHE A 12 3.02 9.39 -1.04
CA PHE A 12 2.47 10.36 -2.01
C PHE A 12 1.80 11.56 -1.34
N PRO A 13 2.53 12.36 -0.53
CA PRO A 13 1.94 13.44 0.27
C PRO A 13 1.28 14.53 -0.57
N ALA A 14 1.81 14.80 -1.76
CA ALA A 14 1.25 15.79 -2.69
C ALA A 14 -0.07 15.34 -3.35
N HIS A 15 -0.41 14.05 -3.30
CA HIS A 15 -1.53 13.46 -4.03
C HIS A 15 -2.66 12.96 -3.13
N ILE A 16 -2.63 13.26 -1.82
CA ILE A 16 -3.63 12.79 -0.85
C ILE A 16 -5.06 13.14 -1.31
N ALA A 17 -5.28 14.38 -1.76
CA ALA A 17 -6.58 14.80 -2.25
C ALA A 17 -7.03 13.99 -3.49
N LYS A 18 -6.13 13.80 -4.46
CA LYS A 18 -6.40 13.03 -5.68
C LYS A 18 -6.68 11.55 -5.37
N MET A 19 -5.91 10.94 -4.46
CA MET A 19 -6.19 9.57 -3.99
C MET A 19 -7.57 9.45 -3.35
N SER A 20 -7.96 10.43 -2.52
CA SER A 20 -9.28 10.45 -1.89
C SER A 20 -10.42 10.58 -2.89
N GLU A 21 -10.23 11.37 -3.95
CA GLU A 21 -11.19 11.52 -5.05
C GLU A 21 -11.29 10.23 -5.87
N LEU A 22 -10.15 9.70 -6.34
CA LEU A 22 -10.08 8.47 -7.12
C LEU A 22 -10.65 7.26 -6.34
N LYS A 23 -10.47 7.21 -5.02
CA LYS A 23 -11.07 6.15 -4.19
C LYS A 23 -12.60 6.17 -4.22
N GLN A 24 -13.21 7.33 -4.45
CA GLN A 24 -14.68 7.47 -4.50
C GLN A 24 -15.22 7.32 -5.93
N SER A 25 -14.45 7.70 -6.94
CA SER A 25 -14.88 7.76 -8.33
C SER A 25 -14.43 6.59 -9.19
N ASP A 26 -13.37 5.87 -8.82
CA ASP A 26 -12.80 4.75 -9.56
C ASP A 26 -12.71 3.48 -8.68
N ALA A 27 -13.54 2.48 -9.03
CA ALA A 27 -13.60 1.21 -8.31
C ALA A 27 -12.30 0.38 -8.40
N HIS A 28 -11.57 0.50 -9.51
CA HIS A 28 -10.27 -0.16 -9.66
C HIS A 28 -9.23 0.50 -8.76
N PHE A 29 -9.19 1.84 -8.74
CA PHE A 29 -8.29 2.56 -7.84
C PHE A 29 -8.60 2.26 -6.37
N ALA A 30 -9.88 2.22 -5.99
CA ALA A 30 -10.29 1.83 -4.64
C ALA A 30 -9.75 0.44 -4.26
N THR A 31 -9.82 -0.51 -5.19
CA THR A 31 -9.29 -1.88 -4.99
C THR A 31 -7.76 -1.87 -4.83
N LEU A 32 -7.04 -1.10 -5.66
CA LEU A 32 -5.58 -0.96 -5.56
C LEU A 32 -5.16 -0.34 -4.22
N PHE A 33 -5.87 0.71 -3.80
CA PHE A 33 -5.64 1.40 -2.53
C PHE A 33 -5.81 0.45 -1.34
N ASP A 34 -6.93 -0.28 -1.29
CA ASP A 34 -7.20 -1.21 -0.20
C ASP A 34 -6.22 -2.40 -0.21
N SER A 35 -5.89 -2.94 -1.39
CA SER A 35 -4.87 -4.00 -1.54
C SER A 35 -3.50 -3.57 -1.05
N TYR A 36 -3.10 -2.33 -1.34
CA TYR A 36 -1.83 -1.78 -0.85
C TYR A 36 -1.81 -1.73 0.67
N HIS A 37 -2.87 -1.22 1.30
CA HIS A 37 -2.95 -1.16 2.76
C HIS A 37 -2.95 -2.54 3.40
N GLU A 38 -3.61 -3.53 2.79
CA GLU A 38 -3.59 -4.90 3.29
C GLU A 38 -2.17 -5.48 3.25
N VAL A 39 -1.51 -5.42 2.09
CA VAL A 39 -0.13 -5.91 1.93
C VAL A 39 0.81 -5.20 2.90
N ASN A 40 0.69 -3.88 3.05
CA ASN A 40 1.54 -3.11 3.96
C ASN A 40 1.34 -3.50 5.42
N ARG A 41 0.09 -3.69 5.86
CA ARG A 41 -0.20 -4.18 7.23
C ARG A 41 0.35 -5.57 7.46
N THR A 42 0.24 -6.47 6.47
CA THR A 42 0.77 -7.83 6.55
C THR A 42 2.29 -7.82 6.70
N ILE A 43 3.00 -7.04 5.87
CA ILE A 43 4.46 -6.85 6.00
C ILE A 43 4.80 -6.30 7.38
N HIS A 44 4.09 -5.28 7.85
CA HIS A 44 4.36 -4.67 9.16
C HIS A 44 4.17 -5.66 10.32
N ARG A 45 3.15 -6.52 10.27
CA ARG A 45 2.93 -7.58 11.27
C ARG A 45 4.05 -8.62 11.27
N ALA A 46 4.56 -8.97 10.08
CA ALA A 46 5.72 -9.84 9.94
C ALA A 46 6.99 -9.20 10.53
N GLU A 47 7.27 -7.95 10.16
CA GLU A 47 8.44 -7.18 10.63
C GLU A 47 8.43 -6.95 12.14
N THR A 48 7.25 -6.76 12.73
CA THR A 48 7.08 -6.56 14.18
C THR A 48 7.03 -7.87 14.98
N ASN A 49 7.28 -9.02 14.34
CA ASN A 49 7.18 -10.35 14.93
C ASN A 49 5.81 -10.66 15.57
N VAL A 50 4.75 -9.95 15.15
CA VAL A 50 3.37 -10.24 15.59
C VAL A 50 2.84 -11.47 14.86
N GLU A 51 3.09 -11.55 13.56
CA GLU A 51 2.79 -12.73 12.72
C GLU A 51 4.03 -13.02 11.85
N PRO A 52 5.08 -13.65 12.41
CA PRO A 52 6.28 -13.98 11.65
C PRO A 52 5.95 -14.90 10.47
N MET A 53 6.58 -14.63 9.33
CA MET A 53 6.42 -15.44 8.13
C MET A 53 7.78 -15.84 7.55
N GLU A 54 7.77 -16.80 6.62
CA GLU A 54 8.98 -17.19 5.92
C GLU A 54 9.55 -16.01 5.11
N THR A 55 10.88 -15.89 5.08
CA THR A 55 11.57 -14.80 4.40
C THR A 55 11.21 -14.70 2.90
N LEU A 56 10.95 -15.83 2.26
CA LEU A 56 10.50 -15.85 0.86
C LEU A 56 9.12 -15.19 0.71
N ALA A 57 8.17 -15.54 1.58
CA ALA A 57 6.82 -14.97 1.56
C ALA A 57 6.86 -13.45 1.83
N GLU A 58 7.69 -13.01 2.80
CA GLU A 58 7.89 -11.59 3.08
C GLU A 58 8.46 -10.84 1.87
N THR A 59 9.43 -11.46 1.17
CA THR A 59 10.03 -10.88 -0.04
C THR A 59 9.00 -10.72 -1.15
N GLU A 60 8.12 -11.70 -1.37
CA GLU A 60 7.05 -11.60 -2.36
C GLU A 60 6.04 -10.52 -2.00
N LEU A 61 5.67 -10.36 -0.72
CA LEU A 61 4.81 -9.25 -0.29
C LEU A 61 5.45 -7.88 -0.53
N ARG A 62 6.76 -7.72 -0.23
CA ARG A 62 7.48 -6.48 -0.51
C ARG A 62 7.48 -6.13 -2.01
N LYS A 63 7.64 -7.14 -2.88
CA LYS A 63 7.51 -6.97 -4.35
C LYS A 63 6.09 -6.57 -4.74
N GLN A 64 5.07 -7.21 -4.16
CA GLN A 64 3.68 -6.87 -4.41
C GLN A 64 3.36 -5.44 -3.99
N ARG A 65 3.87 -4.99 -2.83
CA ARG A 65 3.74 -3.58 -2.38
C ARG A 65 4.35 -2.62 -3.37
N ALA A 66 5.54 -2.93 -3.91
CA ALA A 66 6.20 -2.10 -4.92
C ALA A 66 5.37 -2.03 -6.22
N HIS A 67 4.86 -3.17 -6.69
CA HIS A 67 4.02 -3.22 -7.89
C HIS A 67 2.72 -2.42 -7.73
N LEU A 68 2.04 -2.55 -6.58
CA LEU A 68 0.85 -1.77 -6.28
C LEU A 68 1.16 -0.27 -6.24
N LYS A 69 2.34 0.11 -5.72
CA LYS A 69 2.80 1.50 -5.70
C LYS A 69 2.97 2.06 -7.11
N ASP A 70 3.54 1.28 -8.03
CA ASP A 70 3.71 1.68 -9.43
C ASP A 70 2.36 1.84 -10.13
N GLN A 71 1.40 0.95 -9.88
CA GLN A 71 0.04 1.06 -10.42
C GLN A 71 -0.68 2.30 -9.91
N ILE A 72 -0.62 2.56 -8.60
CA ILE A 72 -1.19 3.77 -7.98
C ILE A 72 -0.53 5.02 -8.58
N TRP A 73 0.79 5.02 -8.74
CA TRP A 73 1.48 6.13 -9.39
C TRP A 73 1.01 6.37 -10.82
N GLY A 74 0.69 5.32 -11.59
CA GLY A 74 0.09 5.43 -12.92
C GLY A 74 -1.19 6.27 -12.92
N TYR A 75 -2.06 6.07 -11.93
CA TYR A 75 -3.29 6.84 -11.73
C TYR A 75 -3.04 8.28 -11.24
N LEU A 76 -1.99 8.48 -10.46
CA LEU A 76 -1.67 9.79 -9.89
C LEU A 76 -0.95 10.70 -10.89
N SER A 77 -0.15 10.12 -11.77
CA SER A 77 0.66 10.84 -12.77
C SER A 77 -0.07 11.11 -14.10
N SER A 78 -1.23 10.47 -14.33
CA SER A 78 -2.14 10.78 -15.43
C SER A 78 -2.94 12.06 -15.17
#